data_AF-A0A031G6T6-F1
#
_entry.id   AF-A0A031G6T6-F1
#
_cell.length_a   1.000
_cell.length_b   1.000
_cell.length_c   1.000
_cell.angle_alpha   90.00
_cell.angle_beta   90.00
_cell.angle_gamma   90.00
#
_symmetry.space_group_name_H-M   'P 1'
#
loop_
_entity.id
_entity.type
_entity.pdbx_description
1 polymer ?
#
loop_
_entity_poly.entity_id
_entity_poly.type
_entity_poly.pdbx_seq_one_letter_code
_entity_poly.pdbx_strand_id
1 'polypeptide(L)'
;MRFTGQCRCGKVTIEIVAEQFPPLYACHCLNCQRWSGSAFGLHMLTAASAVQVTGETATFEHEHHAQSSTQHACGTCHTRLFNETTAAPDMRVLRAGILAGSEGFEPIAHIWTKRKQPWLVLSGTVAQWDESPTPEAFAAALG
;
A
#
# COMPACT_ATOMS: atom_id res chain seq x y z
N MET A 1 4.47 8.93 -16.95
CA MET A 1 3.22 8.15 -17.13
C MET A 1 2.17 8.61 -16.12
N ARG A 2 0.90 8.32 -16.37
CA ARG A 2 -0.22 8.69 -15.48
C ARG A 2 -1.00 7.43 -15.09
N PHE A 3 -1.22 7.24 -13.79
CA PHE A 3 -2.02 6.14 -13.25
C PHE A 3 -3.19 6.73 -12.47
N THR A 4 -4.34 6.07 -12.50
CA THR A 4 -5.56 6.56 -11.86
C THR A 4 -6.15 5.51 -10.95
N GLY A 5 -6.94 5.96 -9.98
CA GLY A 5 -7.70 5.10 -9.09
C GLY A 5 -8.84 5.85 -8.43
N GLN A 6 -9.70 5.10 -7.76
CA GLN A 6 -10.84 5.67 -7.06
C GLN A 6 -11.28 4.80 -5.89
N CYS A 7 -11.91 5.43 -4.90
CA CYS A 7 -12.61 4.69 -3.86
C CYS A 7 -13.81 3.90 -4.44
N ARG A 8 -14.37 2.98 -3.66
CA ARG A 8 -15.49 2.13 -4.10
C ARG A 8 -16.71 2.92 -4.58
N CYS A 9 -17.00 4.08 -3.96
CA CYS A 9 -18.13 4.91 -4.37
C CYS A 9 -17.79 5.98 -5.43
N GLY A 10 -16.54 6.04 -5.90
CA GLY A 10 -16.10 7.00 -6.91
C GLY A 10 -15.96 8.45 -6.46
N LYS A 11 -16.36 8.80 -5.22
CA LYS A 11 -16.30 10.18 -4.70
C LYS A 11 -14.90 10.69 -4.39
N VAL A 12 -13.93 9.79 -4.24
CA VAL A 12 -12.53 10.13 -4.08
C VAL A 12 -11.75 9.49 -5.21
N THR A 13 -11.02 10.31 -5.96
CA THR A 13 -10.15 9.88 -7.06
C THR A 13 -8.69 10.17 -6.71
N ILE A 14 -7.81 9.36 -7.29
CA ILE A 14 -6.37 9.49 -7.18
C ILE A 14 -5.77 9.53 -8.57
N GLU A 15 -4.85 10.46 -8.77
CA GLU A 15 -3.96 10.51 -9.94
C GLU A 15 -2.51 10.42 -9.48
N ILE A 16 -1.71 9.59 -10.15
CA ILE A 16 -0.28 9.42 -9.88
C ILE A 16 0.48 9.78 -11.14
N VAL A 17 1.46 10.67 -11.03
CA VAL A 17 2.37 11.04 -12.11
C VAL A 17 3.78 10.53 -11.79
N ALA A 18 4.23 9.50 -12.49
CA ALA A 18 5.53 8.88 -12.27
C ALA A 18 6.17 8.45 -13.59
N GLU A 19 7.51 8.39 -13.66
CA GLU A 19 8.24 7.99 -14.86
C GLU A 19 7.92 6.56 -15.29
N GLN A 20 7.80 5.66 -14.31
CA GLN A 20 7.42 4.25 -14.47
C GLN A 20 6.34 3.86 -13.46
N PHE A 21 5.77 2.65 -13.62
CA PHE A 21 4.82 2.10 -12.66
C PHE A 21 5.51 1.88 -11.30
N PRO A 22 5.05 2.50 -10.19
CA PRO A 22 5.71 2.35 -8.90
C PRO A 22 5.63 0.91 -8.37
N PRO A 23 6.64 0.47 -7.62
CA PRO A 23 6.73 -0.91 -7.17
C PRO A 23 5.64 -1.26 -6.15
N LEU A 24 5.21 -2.52 -6.21
CA LEU A 24 4.17 -3.07 -5.34
C LEU A 24 4.74 -4.08 -4.35
N TYR A 25 4.20 -4.08 -3.13
CA TYR A 25 4.52 -5.11 -2.14
C TYR A 25 3.28 -5.56 -1.39
N ALA A 26 3.26 -6.83 -0.99
CA ALA A 26 2.21 -7.41 -0.17
C ALA A 26 2.66 -7.51 1.30
N CYS A 27 1.87 -6.94 2.21
CA CYS A 27 2.09 -7.09 3.64
C CYS A 27 1.09 -8.08 4.24
N HIS A 28 1.63 -9.15 4.83
CA HIS A 28 0.87 -10.26 5.41
C HIS A 28 0.65 -10.11 6.92
N CYS A 29 1.00 -8.98 7.53
CA CYS A 29 0.78 -8.78 8.96
C CYS A 29 -0.72 -8.75 9.30
N LEU A 30 -1.07 -9.12 10.53
CA LEU A 30 -2.48 -9.20 10.95
C LEU A 30 -3.20 -7.85 10.89
N ASN A 31 -2.48 -6.74 11.05
CA ASN A 31 -3.07 -5.42 10.90
C ASN A 31 -3.49 -5.21 9.45
N CYS A 32 -2.60 -5.40 8.47
CA CYS A 32 -2.91 -5.27 7.04
C CYS A 32 -4.02 -6.21 6.57
N GLN A 33 -4.11 -7.42 7.12
CA GLN A 33 -5.23 -8.34 6.88
C GLN A 33 -6.57 -7.76 7.37
N ARG A 34 -6.67 -7.39 8.66
CA ARG A 34 -7.89 -6.78 9.24
C ARG A 34 -8.34 -5.54 8.48
N TRP A 35 -7.36 -4.75 8.10
CA TRP A 35 -7.50 -3.47 7.47
C TRP A 35 -7.92 -3.49 6.01
N SER A 36 -7.57 -4.56 5.29
CA SER A 36 -8.00 -4.80 3.91
C SER A 36 -9.26 -5.66 3.86
N GLY A 37 -9.55 -6.41 4.93
CA GLY A 37 -10.53 -7.48 4.91
C GLY A 37 -10.10 -8.68 4.05
N SER A 38 -8.83 -8.77 3.68
CA SER A 38 -8.27 -9.77 2.76
C SER A 38 -7.09 -10.54 3.38
N ALA A 39 -6.52 -11.46 2.60
CA ALA A 39 -5.37 -12.29 3.00
C ALA A 39 -4.08 -11.48 3.25
N PHE A 40 -3.99 -10.28 2.68
CA PHE A 40 -2.87 -9.34 2.81
C PHE A 40 -3.30 -7.93 2.40
N GLY A 41 -2.50 -6.92 2.78
CA GLY A 41 -2.59 -5.59 2.20
C GLY A 41 -1.66 -5.47 0.98
N LEU A 42 -2.20 -5.12 -0.19
CA LEU A 42 -1.40 -4.80 -1.37
C LEU A 42 -1.11 -3.29 -1.40
N HIS A 43 0.17 -2.95 -1.38
CA HIS A 43 0.65 -1.60 -1.20
C HIS A 43 1.48 -1.14 -2.40
N MET A 44 1.33 0.12 -2.77
CA MET A 44 2.19 0.83 -3.71
C MET A 44 2.92 1.93 -2.95
N LEU A 45 4.25 1.97 -3.05
CA LEU A 45 5.05 3.02 -2.45
C LEU A 45 5.34 4.08 -3.53
N THR A 46 4.96 5.34 -3.27
CA THR A 46 5.15 6.44 -4.22
C THR A 46 5.48 7.74 -3.50
N ALA A 47 6.23 8.64 -4.15
CA ALA A 47 6.47 9.97 -3.62
C ALA A 47 5.14 10.70 -3.38
N ALA A 48 5.00 11.38 -2.24
CA ALA A 48 3.78 12.13 -1.91
C ALA A 48 3.49 13.22 -2.94
N SER A 49 4.54 13.87 -3.47
CA SER A 49 4.46 14.89 -4.52
C SER A 49 3.94 14.37 -5.86
N ALA A 50 4.02 13.06 -6.11
CA ALA A 50 3.52 12.43 -7.33
C ALA A 50 2.03 12.10 -7.27
N VAL A 51 1.38 12.25 -6.10
CA VAL A 51 0.00 11.79 -5.87
C VAL A 51 -0.95 12.96 -5.66
N GLN A 52 -1.86 13.14 -6.60
CA GLN A 52 -3.00 14.04 -6.45
C GLN A 52 -4.23 13.27 -5.95
N VAL A 53 -4.95 13.85 -4.98
CA VAL A 53 -6.18 13.29 -4.40
C VAL A 53 -7.28 14.32 -4.55
N THR A 54 -8.45 13.90 -5.04
CA THR A 54 -9.62 14.77 -5.19
C THR A 54 -10.82 14.13 -4.51
N GLY A 55 -11.55 14.91 -3.71
CA GLY A 55 -12.69 14.44 -2.93
C GLY A 55 -12.44 14.45 -1.42
N GLU A 56 -13.49 14.19 -0.65
CA GLU A 56 -13.44 14.25 0.82
C GLU A 56 -12.85 12.96 1.43
N THR A 57 -11.81 13.14 2.25
CA THR A 57 -11.17 12.05 2.98
C THR A 57 -11.38 12.19 4.48
N ALA A 58 -11.65 11.07 5.14
CA ALA A 58 -11.51 10.94 6.59
C ALA A 58 -10.08 10.53 6.93
N THR A 59 -9.55 11.09 8.02
CA THR A 59 -8.20 10.84 8.50
C THR A 59 -8.24 10.18 9.88
N PHE A 60 -7.34 9.23 10.10
CA PHE A 60 -7.13 8.60 11.40
C PHE A 60 -5.63 8.42 11.64
N GLU A 61 -5.14 8.83 12.80
CA GLU A 61 -3.75 8.65 13.21
C GLU A 61 -3.63 7.48 14.18
N HIS A 62 -2.56 6.71 14.05
CA HIS A 62 -2.15 5.75 15.06
C HIS A 62 -0.64 5.69 15.18
N GLU A 63 -0.19 5.37 16.38
CA GLU A 63 1.21 5.17 16.71
C GLU A 63 1.51 3.68 16.82
N HIS A 64 2.65 3.27 16.26
CA HIS A 64 3.12 1.90 16.31
C HIS A 64 4.65 1.88 16.33
N HIS A 65 5.25 1.29 17.37
CA HIS A 65 6.71 1.22 17.56
C HIS A 65 7.44 2.56 17.36
N ALA A 66 6.97 3.61 18.02
CA ALA A 66 7.51 4.97 17.91
C ALA A 66 7.47 5.58 16.50
N GLN A 67 6.67 5.00 15.60
CA GLN A 67 6.35 5.58 14.30
C GLN A 67 4.89 6.01 14.31
N SER A 68 4.61 7.19 13.77
CA SER A 68 3.24 7.61 13.51
C SER A 68 2.85 7.20 12.10
N SER A 69 1.57 6.89 11.92
CA SER A 69 1.03 6.71 10.57
C SER A 69 -0.38 7.27 10.44
N THR A 70 -0.48 8.30 9.60
CA THR A 70 -1.72 8.98 9.24
C THR A 70 -2.40 8.22 8.11
N GLN A 71 -3.59 7.68 8.38
CA GLN A 71 -4.39 6.89 7.46
C GLN A 71 -5.42 7.77 6.76
N HIS A 72 -5.58 7.61 5.46
CA HIS A 72 -6.60 8.31 4.68
C HIS A 72 -7.59 7.31 4.07
N ALA A 73 -8.87 7.57 4.27
CA ALA A 73 -9.96 6.79 3.71
C ALA A 73 -11.02 7.71 3.10
N CYS A 74 -11.83 7.20 2.17
CA CYS A 74 -12.96 7.96 1.65
C CYS A 74 -13.94 8.30 2.79
N GLY A 75 -14.33 9.58 2.90
CA GLY A 75 -15.28 10.04 3.94
C GLY A 75 -16.69 9.45 3.81
N THR A 76 -17.05 8.90 2.65
CA THR A 76 -18.37 8.27 2.41
C THR A 76 -18.36 6.75 2.52
N CYS A 77 -17.50 6.07 1.75
CA CYS A 77 -17.55 4.60 1.66
C CYS A 77 -16.47 3.90 2.49
N HIS A 78 -15.62 4.67 3.16
CA HIS A 78 -14.53 4.18 4.01
C HIS A 78 -13.50 3.28 3.30
N THR A 79 -13.51 3.22 1.96
CA THR A 79 -12.41 2.61 1.20
C THR A 79 -11.12 3.31 1.59
N ARG A 80 -10.14 2.51 2.01
CA ARG A 80 -8.81 3.00 2.36
C ARG A 80 -8.02 3.35 1.13
N LEU A 81 -7.35 4.49 1.20
CA LEU A 81 -6.72 5.11 0.04
C LEU A 81 -5.20 4.98 0.13
N PHE A 82 -4.63 5.57 1.16
CA PHE A 82 -3.19 5.55 1.43
C PHE A 82 -2.93 5.84 2.91
N ASN A 83 -1.65 5.74 3.27
CA ASN A 83 -1.15 6.31 4.51
C ASN A 83 0.19 7.00 4.30
N GLU A 84 0.45 7.97 5.17
CA GLU A 84 1.75 8.61 5.36
C GLU A 84 2.34 8.06 6.67
N THR A 85 3.66 7.95 6.78
CA THR A 85 4.31 7.42 7.98
C THR A 85 5.70 8.00 8.17
N THR A 86 6.08 8.23 9.42
CA THR A 86 7.43 8.69 9.78
C THR A 86 8.53 7.68 9.42
N ALA A 87 8.19 6.41 9.20
CA ALA A 87 9.13 5.39 8.76
C ALA A 87 9.55 5.54 7.28
N ALA A 88 8.75 6.26 6.48
CA ALA A 88 9.03 6.57 5.08
C ALA A 88 8.60 8.02 4.80
N PRO A 89 9.39 9.00 5.26
CA PRO A 89 9.10 10.42 5.05
C PRO A 89 8.91 10.75 3.57
N ASP A 90 8.04 11.70 3.27
CA ASP A 90 7.73 12.17 1.90
C ASP A 90 7.14 11.11 0.96
N MET A 91 6.78 9.93 1.48
CA MET A 91 6.16 8.85 0.71
C MET A 91 4.70 8.63 1.13
N ARG A 92 3.88 8.23 0.16
CA ARG A 92 2.54 7.69 0.37
C ARG A 92 2.53 6.20 0.06
N VAL A 93 1.93 5.44 0.98
CA VAL A 93 1.68 4.00 0.83
C VAL A 93 0.24 3.80 0.37
N LEU A 94 0.03 3.82 -0.94
CA LEU A 94 -1.28 3.63 -1.58
C LEU A 94 -1.77 2.20 -1.48
N ARG A 95 -3.09 2.02 -1.46
CA ARG A 95 -3.73 0.71 -1.60
C ARG A 95 -3.91 0.40 -3.07
N ALA A 96 -3.07 -0.48 -3.61
CA ALA A 96 -3.01 -0.70 -5.05
C ALA A 96 -4.34 -1.22 -5.63
N GLY A 97 -5.16 -1.90 -4.83
CA GLY A 97 -6.48 -2.39 -5.25
C GLY A 97 -7.53 -1.33 -5.57
N ILE A 98 -7.25 -0.04 -5.32
CA ILE A 98 -8.14 1.06 -5.73
C ILE A 98 -7.77 1.64 -7.11
N LEU A 99 -6.63 1.24 -7.66
CA LEU A 99 -6.14 1.73 -8.94
C LEU A 99 -6.83 0.97 -10.09
N ALA A 100 -6.99 1.66 -11.22
CA ALA A 100 -7.48 1.05 -12.45
C ALA A 100 -6.51 -0.03 -12.93
N GLY A 101 -7.05 -1.19 -13.33
CA GLY A 101 -6.27 -2.34 -13.79
C GLY A 101 -5.61 -3.15 -12.67
N SER A 102 -6.03 -2.96 -11.41
CA SER A 102 -5.42 -3.64 -10.26
C SER A 102 -5.53 -5.17 -10.29
N GLU A 103 -6.42 -5.73 -11.11
CA GLU A 103 -6.52 -7.16 -11.39
C GLU A 103 -5.28 -7.75 -12.06
N GLY A 104 -4.47 -6.92 -12.74
CA GLY A 104 -3.23 -7.31 -13.40
C GLY A 104 -1.97 -7.00 -12.59
N PHE A 105 -2.11 -6.57 -11.35
CA PHE A 105 -0.98 -6.14 -10.53
C PHE A 105 -0.32 -7.29 -9.78
N GLU A 106 1.02 -7.33 -9.83
CA GLU A 106 1.83 -8.31 -9.12
C GLU A 106 2.79 -7.61 -8.15
N PRO A 107 2.81 -7.97 -6.86
CA PRO A 107 3.81 -7.49 -5.93
C PRO A 107 5.18 -8.11 -6.23
N ILE A 108 6.24 -7.32 -6.11
CA ILE A 108 7.63 -7.78 -6.26
C ILE A 108 8.27 -8.17 -4.91
N ALA A 109 7.56 -7.93 -3.82
CA ALA A 109 8.01 -8.20 -2.46
C ALA A 109 6.85 -8.63 -1.55
N HIS A 110 7.13 -9.56 -0.64
CA HIS A 110 6.21 -10.00 0.41
C HIS A 110 6.86 -9.85 1.78
N ILE A 111 6.21 -9.14 2.69
CA ILE A 111 6.69 -8.95 4.06
C ILE A 111 5.71 -9.57 5.06
N TRP A 112 6.21 -9.93 6.25
CA TRP A 112 5.44 -10.62 7.30
C TRP A 112 4.88 -11.99 6.89
N THR A 113 5.60 -12.73 6.04
CA THR A 113 5.16 -14.01 5.47
C THR A 113 4.85 -15.09 6.50
N LYS A 114 5.43 -15.00 7.70
CA LYS A 114 5.08 -15.89 8.84
C LYS A 114 3.62 -15.79 9.30
N ARG A 115 2.88 -14.78 8.83
CA ARG A 115 1.44 -14.57 9.11
C ARG A 115 0.57 -14.71 7.87
N LYS A 116 1.16 -15.07 6.72
CA LYS A 116 0.44 -15.32 5.47
C LYS A 116 -0.61 -16.41 5.68
N GLN A 117 -1.74 -16.25 5.01
CA GLN A 117 -2.75 -17.31 4.95
C GLN A 117 -2.14 -18.64 4.45
N PRO A 118 -2.39 -19.79 5.12
CA PRO A 118 -1.74 -21.05 4.77
C PRO A 118 -2.00 -21.50 3.33
N TRP A 119 -3.18 -21.19 2.78
CA TRP A 119 -3.58 -21.56 1.42
C TRP A 119 -2.90 -20.73 0.31
N LEU A 120 -2.30 -19.58 0.64
CA LEU A 120 -1.72 -18.69 -0.36
C LEU A 120 -0.31 -19.16 -0.73
N VAL A 121 -0.05 -19.56 -1.98
CA VAL A 121 1.31 -19.90 -2.42
C VAL A 121 1.98 -18.65 -2.98
N LEU A 122 3.20 -18.34 -2.51
CA LEU A 122 3.99 -17.22 -3.02
C LEU A 122 5.00 -17.71 -4.06
N SER A 123 5.27 -16.92 -5.09
CA SER A 123 6.34 -17.23 -6.04
C SER A 123 7.69 -17.25 -5.31
N GLY A 124 8.49 -18.29 -5.51
CA GLY A 124 9.84 -18.38 -4.95
C GLY A 124 10.83 -17.36 -5.55
N THR A 125 10.43 -16.64 -6.59
CA THR A 125 11.29 -15.69 -7.33
C THR A 125 11.18 -14.24 -6.84
N VAL A 126 10.15 -13.91 -6.05
CA VAL A 126 9.98 -12.57 -5.46
C VAL A 126 10.59 -12.51 -4.07
N ALA A 127 11.00 -11.32 -3.63
CA ALA A 127 11.61 -11.17 -2.32
C ALA A 127 10.58 -11.44 -1.21
N GLN A 128 11.00 -12.17 -0.16
CA GLN A 128 10.11 -12.59 0.92
C GLN A 128 10.81 -12.46 2.28
N TRP A 129 10.09 -11.93 3.28
CA TRP A 129 10.56 -11.85 4.66
C TRP A 129 9.48 -12.25 5.65
N ASP A 130 9.87 -13.03 6.64
CA ASP A 130 8.98 -13.46 7.72
C ASP A 130 8.52 -12.30 8.61
N GLU A 131 9.25 -11.20 8.64
CA GLU A 131 8.94 -9.97 9.38
C GLU A 131 9.23 -8.73 8.50
N SER A 132 9.32 -7.55 9.12
CA SER A 132 9.78 -6.35 8.42
C SER A 132 11.26 -6.48 8.04
N PRO A 133 11.63 -6.24 6.76
CA PRO A 133 13.03 -6.11 6.36
C PRO A 133 13.66 -4.82 6.89
N THR A 134 14.99 -4.71 6.80
CA THR A 134 15.66 -3.41 6.98
C THR A 134 15.29 -2.47 5.82
N PRO A 135 15.35 -1.15 6.01
CA PRO A 135 15.09 -0.18 4.93
C PRO A 135 15.95 -0.44 3.69
N GLU A 136 17.22 -0.80 3.87
CA GLU A 136 18.16 -1.06 2.77
C GLU A 136 17.78 -2.33 1.99
N ALA A 137 17.45 -3.42 2.70
CA ALA A 137 17.01 -4.66 2.07
C ALA A 137 15.68 -4.47 1.33
N PHE A 138 14.78 -3.65 1.88
CA PHE A 138 13.51 -3.33 1.24
C PHE A 138 13.72 -2.49 -0.01
N ALA A 139 14.49 -1.41 0.07
CA ALA A 139 14.81 -0.56 -1.08
C ALA A 139 15.46 -1.38 -2.22
N ALA A 140 16.45 -2.22 -1.90
CA ALA A 140 17.11 -3.06 -2.89
C ALA A 140 16.15 -4.00 -3.65
N ALA A 141 15.08 -4.46 -2.99
CA ALA A 141 14.09 -5.33 -3.62
C ALA A 141 13.03 -4.58 -4.44
N LEU A 142 12.84 -3.28 -4.18
CA LEU A 142 11.87 -2.46 -4.92
C LEU A 142 12.44 -1.88 -6.22
N GLY A 143 13.76 -1.97 -6.41
CA GLY A 143 14.48 -1.36 -7.53
C GLY A 143 14.62 0.14 -7.41
#